data_AF-A0A0G3WLK0-F1
#
_entry.id   AF-A0A0G3WLK0-F1
#
_cell.length_a   1.000
_cell.length_b   1.000
_cell.length_c   1.000
_cell.angle_alpha   90.00
_cell.angle_beta   90.00
_cell.angle_gamma   90.00
#
_symmetry.space_group_name_H-M   'P 1'
#
loop_
_entity.id
_entity.type
_entity.pdbx_description
1 polymer ?
#
loop_
_entity_poly.entity_id
_entity_poly.type
_entity_poly.pdbx_seq_one_letter_code
_entity_poly.pdbx_strand_id
1 'polypeptide(L)'
;MPQNEKLKKYLIAFAAAIIIIVAAYFTFFRTDPFIKNLMSSDTTRFTLILYGTEKTLPQELNAFLISYEKKSKVLKIVTVNTDVVVLKKRVKAESLKANFNKLAQKDINRAVENCLAELAEITNDNFKADYYIAMDYDVFSEFVDKKQKNIIVDISSGSRTFQLFQQLQVAKNVVKKIKSGTLVDFFKARSGYKNFNTNISKKALSWSVLYFDIKKTLIMFCDLPVRNSHARTITDSQNADAFFEEVYFPQTNLKDFPNITIEVRNASKKQRMGEKVSWFLREKKFDVADWSNYPEYYEQTIIKDYKGNFALSLKLAKILGCQNIIISYNKNSYYGAGVLVGADCEVYDKFDKSKTLKRGQNGKN
;
A
#
# COMPACT_ATOMS: atom_id res chain seq x y z
N MET A 1 -35.27 51.43 12.67
CA MET A 1 -34.59 50.80 13.82
C MET A 1 -34.78 49.27 14.01
N PRO A 2 -35.83 48.56 13.51
CA PRO A 2 -36.01 47.12 13.84
C PRO A 2 -35.12 46.12 13.07
N GLN A 3 -34.49 46.52 11.95
CA GLN A 3 -33.57 45.64 11.20
C GLN A 3 -32.27 45.33 11.95
N ASN A 4 -31.76 46.28 12.76
CA ASN A 4 -30.50 46.11 13.49
C ASN A 4 -30.61 45.11 14.66
N GLU A 5 -31.79 44.95 15.26
CA GLU A 5 -32.01 43.95 16.32
C GLU A 5 -32.04 42.52 15.78
N LYS A 6 -32.66 42.31 14.62
CA LYS A 6 -32.66 40.98 13.97
C LYS A 6 -31.24 40.58 13.60
N LEU A 7 -30.46 41.48 13.01
CA LEU A 7 -29.06 41.22 12.65
C LEU A 7 -28.20 40.88 13.87
N LYS A 8 -28.36 41.59 14.99
CA LYS A 8 -27.67 41.27 16.26
C LYS A 8 -28.06 39.90 16.79
N LYS A 9 -29.34 39.52 16.76
CA LYS A 9 -29.80 38.18 17.18
C LYS A 9 -29.21 37.07 16.32
N TYR A 10 -29.12 37.28 15.00
CA TYR A 10 -28.47 36.31 14.09
C TYR A 10 -26.97 36.20 14.34
N LEU A 11 -26.27 37.31 14.56
CA LEU A 11 -24.83 37.30 14.88
C LEU A 11 -24.55 36.58 16.20
N ILE A 12 -25.38 36.80 17.24
CA ILE A 12 -25.25 36.13 18.54
C ILE A 12 -25.51 34.62 18.40
N ALA A 13 -26.56 34.23 17.67
CA ALA A 13 -26.86 32.82 17.41
C ALA A 13 -25.75 32.13 16.60
N PHE A 14 -25.17 32.82 15.61
CA PHE A 14 -24.06 32.32 14.82
C PHE A 14 -22.78 32.16 15.67
N ALA A 15 -22.44 33.16 16.49
CA ALA A 15 -21.32 33.08 17.41
C ALA A 15 -21.49 31.95 18.44
N ALA A 16 -22.70 31.78 19.00
CA ALA A 16 -23.01 30.69 19.92
C ALA A 16 -22.90 29.32 19.23
N ALA A 17 -23.34 29.19 17.98
CA ALA A 17 -23.19 27.95 17.20
C ALA A 17 -21.70 27.65 16.93
N ILE A 18 -20.88 28.64 16.59
CA ILE A 18 -19.43 28.48 16.47
C ILE A 18 -18.82 28.02 17.79
N ILE A 19 -19.18 28.64 18.91
CA ILE A 19 -18.65 28.28 20.23
C ILE A 19 -19.06 26.84 20.60
N ILE A 20 -20.29 26.42 20.32
CA ILE A 20 -20.74 25.05 20.56
C ILE A 20 -20.00 24.07 19.65
N ILE A 21 -19.78 24.41 18.38
CA ILE A 21 -19.02 23.59 17.43
C ILE A 21 -17.56 23.48 17.89
N VAL A 22 -16.95 24.59 18.31
CA VAL A 22 -15.57 24.66 18.82
C VAL A 22 -15.45 23.92 20.16
N ALA A 23 -16.43 24.01 21.05
CA ALA A 23 -16.45 23.30 22.33
C ALA A 23 -16.70 21.80 22.15
N ALA A 24 -17.61 21.41 21.25
CA ALA A 24 -17.81 20.03 20.83
C ALA A 24 -16.56 19.48 20.14
N TYR A 25 -15.86 20.33 19.37
CA TYR A 25 -14.55 20.02 18.80
C TYR A 25 -13.49 19.86 19.90
N PHE A 26 -13.38 20.74 20.88
CA PHE A 26 -12.39 20.56 21.94
C PHE A 26 -12.68 19.36 22.86
N THR A 27 -13.95 19.12 23.19
CA THR A 27 -14.35 18.01 24.08
C THR A 27 -14.22 16.67 23.39
N PHE A 28 -14.80 16.49 22.21
CA PHE A 28 -14.75 15.22 21.48
C PHE A 28 -13.32 14.82 21.11
N PHE A 29 -12.49 15.78 20.71
CA PHE A 29 -11.14 15.52 20.22
C PHE A 29 -10.13 15.28 21.35
N ARG A 30 -10.41 15.73 22.57
CA ARG A 30 -9.61 15.35 23.75
C ARG A 30 -9.94 13.95 24.28
N THR A 31 -11.17 13.47 24.06
CA THR A 31 -11.65 12.24 24.68
C THR A 31 -11.48 10.99 23.84
N ASP A 32 -11.51 11.09 22.50
CA ASP A 32 -11.41 9.90 21.65
C ASP A 32 -9.94 9.41 21.55
N PRO A 33 -9.62 8.17 21.97
CA PRO A 33 -8.25 7.65 21.96
C PRO A 33 -7.61 7.62 20.58
N PHE A 34 -8.41 7.40 19.52
CA PHE A 34 -7.92 7.36 18.15
C PHE A 34 -7.49 8.73 17.67
N ILE A 35 -8.35 9.74 17.83
CA ILE A 35 -8.00 11.12 17.47
C ILE A 35 -6.83 11.62 18.30
N LYS A 36 -6.80 11.31 19.60
CA LYS A 36 -5.68 11.66 20.48
C LYS A 36 -4.37 11.06 19.95
N ASN A 37 -4.36 9.76 19.64
CA ASN A 37 -3.16 9.08 19.12
C ASN A 37 -2.71 9.68 17.78
N LEU A 38 -3.64 9.93 16.85
CA LEU A 38 -3.34 10.55 15.55
C LEU A 38 -2.77 11.97 15.67
N MET A 39 -3.15 12.70 16.72
CA MET A 39 -2.62 14.03 17.00
C MET A 39 -1.26 13.99 17.72
N SER A 40 -1.09 13.12 18.71
CA SER A 40 0.07 13.12 19.62
C SER A 40 1.21 12.20 19.20
N SER A 41 0.93 11.10 18.52
CA SER A 41 1.96 10.13 18.14
C SER A 41 2.65 10.54 16.84
N ASP A 42 3.95 10.25 16.77
CA ASP A 42 4.73 10.36 15.54
C ASP A 42 4.34 9.29 14.51
N THR A 43 3.73 8.20 14.96
CA THR A 43 3.36 7.05 14.13
C THR A 43 2.04 6.43 14.59
N THR A 44 1.16 6.12 13.65
CA THR A 44 -0.10 5.42 13.95
C THR A 44 -0.21 4.15 13.11
N ARG A 45 -0.52 3.02 13.76
CA ARG A 45 -0.52 1.70 13.13
C ARG A 45 -1.93 1.13 13.03
N PHE A 46 -2.25 0.56 11.88
CA PHE A 46 -3.56 0.00 11.57
C PHE A 46 -3.39 -1.37 10.91
N THR A 47 -4.31 -2.29 11.19
CA THR A 47 -4.52 -3.47 10.34
C THR A 47 -5.76 -3.26 9.48
N LEU A 48 -5.65 -3.43 8.17
CA LEU A 48 -6.79 -3.47 7.26
C LEU A 48 -7.02 -4.91 6.79
N ILE A 49 -8.23 -5.43 6.99
CA ILE A 49 -8.66 -6.74 6.51
C ILE A 49 -9.78 -6.52 5.49
N LEU A 50 -9.58 -7.03 4.28
CA LEU A 50 -10.59 -7.06 3.22
C LEU A 50 -10.97 -8.52 2.97
N TYR A 51 -12.27 -8.82 2.96
CA TYR A 51 -12.73 -10.19 2.78
C TYR A 51 -13.91 -10.33 1.81
N GLY A 52 -13.99 -11.51 1.20
CA GLY A 52 -15.06 -11.90 0.30
C GLY A 52 -16.38 -12.21 1.01
N THR A 53 -17.49 -11.99 0.31
CA THR A 53 -18.80 -12.52 0.67
C THR A 53 -19.18 -13.65 -0.29
N GLU A 54 -20.28 -14.37 -0.03
CA GLU A 54 -20.81 -15.36 -0.97
C GLU A 54 -21.10 -14.77 -2.36
N LYS A 55 -21.43 -13.46 -2.42
CA LYS A 55 -21.78 -12.75 -3.66
C LYS A 55 -20.57 -12.14 -4.34
N THR A 56 -19.62 -11.63 -3.55
CA THR A 56 -18.51 -10.82 -4.06
C THR A 56 -17.20 -11.41 -3.62
N LEU A 57 -16.43 -11.92 -4.59
CA LEU A 57 -15.11 -12.51 -4.38
C LEU A 57 -15.11 -13.59 -3.28
N PRO A 58 -15.90 -14.66 -3.43
CA PRO A 58 -16.07 -15.66 -2.39
C PRO A 58 -14.72 -16.24 -1.96
N GLN A 59 -14.56 -16.39 -0.64
CA GLN A 59 -13.37 -16.93 0.01
C GLN A 59 -12.10 -16.05 -0.13
N GLU A 60 -12.17 -14.87 -0.74
CA GLU A 60 -11.01 -13.97 -0.80
C GLU A 60 -10.70 -13.33 0.55
N LEU A 61 -9.41 -13.19 0.83
CA LEU A 61 -8.90 -12.52 2.02
C LEU A 61 -7.63 -11.77 1.67
N ASN A 62 -7.61 -10.49 1.98
CA ASN A 62 -6.41 -9.65 1.91
C ASN A 62 -6.21 -8.95 3.26
N ALA A 63 -4.97 -8.94 3.73
CA ALA A 63 -4.58 -8.31 4.99
C ALA A 63 -3.42 -7.34 4.73
N PHE A 64 -3.54 -6.14 5.28
CA PHE A 64 -2.53 -5.09 5.17
C PHE A 64 -2.16 -4.55 6.55
N LEU A 65 -0.86 -4.42 6.80
CA LEU A 65 -0.31 -3.77 7.98
C LEU A 65 0.14 -2.36 7.59
N ILE A 66 -0.56 -1.36 8.11
CA ILE A 66 -0.43 0.02 7.70
C ILE A 66 0.20 0.83 8.83
N SER A 67 1.18 1.64 8.50
CA SER A 67 1.81 2.59 9.43
C SER A 67 1.89 3.95 8.76
N TYR A 68 1.37 4.98 9.42
CA TYR A 68 1.50 6.36 8.96
C TYR A 68 2.52 7.10 9.80
N GLU A 69 3.62 7.53 9.18
CA GLU A 69 4.64 8.37 9.79
C GLU A 69 4.33 9.86 9.56
N LYS A 70 3.99 10.57 10.63
CA LYS A 70 3.53 11.97 10.53
C LYS A 70 4.63 12.93 10.10
N LYS A 71 5.85 12.74 10.62
CA LYS A 71 7.02 13.60 10.35
C LYS A 71 7.52 13.48 8.91
N SER A 72 7.72 12.25 8.45
CA SER A 72 8.21 11.96 7.08
C SER A 72 7.09 12.01 6.04
N LYS A 73 5.82 11.98 6.46
CA LYS A 73 4.63 11.87 5.61
C LYS A 73 4.68 10.64 4.71
N VAL A 74 5.15 9.52 5.27
CA VAL A 74 5.19 8.23 4.57
C VAL A 74 4.07 7.35 5.11
N LEU A 75 3.26 6.80 4.20
CA LEU A 75 2.30 5.74 4.48
C LEU A 75 2.92 4.41 4.06
N LYS A 76 3.38 3.65 5.05
CA LYS A 76 3.92 2.31 4.86
C LYS A 76 2.77 1.31 4.84
N ILE A 77 2.67 0.51 3.80
CA ILE A 77 1.64 -0.51 3.63
C ILE A 77 2.35 -1.81 3.36
N VAL A 78 2.26 -2.76 4.29
CA VAL A 78 2.74 -4.13 4.12
C VAL A 78 1.55 -4.99 3.75
N THR A 79 1.61 -5.67 2.60
CA THR A 79 0.65 -6.73 2.29
C THR A 79 1.14 -8.06 2.85
N VAL A 80 0.22 -8.82 3.43
CA VAL A 80 0.48 -10.15 3.97
C VAL A 80 0.01 -11.18 2.95
N ASN A 81 0.85 -12.17 2.64
CA ASN A 81 0.42 -13.31 1.86
C ASN A 81 -0.53 -14.18 2.70
N THR A 82 -1.81 -14.21 2.34
CA THR A 82 -2.85 -14.90 3.11
C THR A 82 -2.84 -16.42 2.92
N ASP A 83 -2.00 -16.95 2.01
CA ASP A 83 -1.69 -18.37 1.91
C ASP A 83 -0.63 -18.83 2.92
N VAL A 84 -0.06 -17.91 3.70
CA VAL A 84 0.85 -18.25 4.81
C VAL A 84 0.12 -19.12 5.83
N VAL A 85 0.79 -20.18 6.24
CA VAL A 85 0.33 -21.13 7.25
C VAL A 85 0.89 -20.76 8.61
N VAL A 86 0.00 -20.63 9.60
CA VAL A 86 0.37 -20.39 11.00
C VAL A 86 0.54 -21.71 11.73
N LEU A 87 1.74 -21.96 12.25
CA LEU A 87 2.09 -23.25 12.85
C LEU A 87 1.74 -23.27 14.34
N LYS A 88 0.54 -23.77 14.66
CA LYS A 88 0.09 -23.95 16.04
C LYS A 88 0.39 -25.38 16.53
N LYS A 89 0.87 -25.51 17.77
CA LYS A 89 1.09 -26.83 18.40
C LYS A 89 -0.24 -27.59 18.47
N ARG A 90 -0.24 -28.85 18.04
CA ARG A 90 -1.39 -29.78 18.16
C ARG A 90 -2.65 -29.39 17.37
N VAL A 91 -2.54 -28.50 16.38
CA VAL A 91 -3.65 -28.15 15.47
C VAL A 91 -3.20 -28.40 14.04
N LYS A 92 -4.13 -28.83 13.18
CA LYS A 92 -3.86 -28.97 11.75
C LYS A 92 -3.45 -27.60 11.19
N ALA A 93 -2.34 -27.57 10.47
CA ALA A 93 -1.83 -26.35 9.86
C ALA A 93 -2.74 -25.96 8.67
N GLU A 94 -3.41 -24.81 8.78
CA GLU A 94 -4.28 -24.23 7.74
C GLU A 94 -3.69 -22.84 7.37
N SER A 95 -3.90 -22.40 6.13
CA SER A 95 -3.51 -21.03 5.75
C SER A 95 -4.40 -20.01 6.45
N LEU A 96 -3.89 -18.79 6.62
CA LEU A 96 -4.65 -17.66 7.17
C LEU A 96 -6.00 -17.49 6.44
N LYS A 97 -5.99 -17.55 5.10
CA LYS A 97 -7.18 -17.51 4.24
C LYS A 97 -8.15 -18.64 4.54
N ALA A 98 -7.67 -19.89 4.59
CA ALA A 98 -8.53 -21.05 4.83
C ALA A 98 -9.18 -21.01 6.23
N ASN A 99 -8.41 -20.67 7.27
CA ASN A 99 -8.92 -20.62 8.63
C ASN A 99 -9.91 -19.45 8.81
N PHE A 100 -9.62 -18.28 8.23
CA PHE A 100 -10.55 -17.15 8.22
C PHE A 100 -11.89 -17.54 7.60
N ASN A 101 -11.88 -18.14 6.40
CA ASN A 101 -13.11 -18.51 5.70
C ASN A 101 -13.95 -19.53 6.48
N LYS A 102 -13.31 -20.52 7.10
CA LYS A 102 -13.96 -21.53 7.94
C LYS A 102 -14.65 -20.92 9.17
N LEU A 103 -14.03 -19.91 9.79
CA LEU A 103 -14.62 -19.19 10.92
C LEU A 103 -15.70 -18.22 10.47
N ALA A 104 -15.48 -17.52 9.34
CA ALA A 104 -16.38 -16.51 8.80
C ALA A 104 -17.76 -17.08 8.41
N GLN A 105 -17.82 -18.36 8.02
CA GLN A 105 -19.08 -19.09 7.80
C GLN A 105 -19.96 -19.16 9.05
N LYS A 106 -19.38 -19.09 10.24
CA LYS A 106 -20.09 -19.19 11.52
C LYS A 106 -20.27 -17.82 12.17
N ASP A 107 -19.19 -17.06 12.25
CA ASP A 107 -19.14 -15.75 12.90
C ASP A 107 -17.99 -14.92 12.32
N ILE A 108 -18.34 -13.87 11.59
CA ILE A 108 -17.37 -12.97 10.95
C ILE A 108 -16.53 -12.20 11.98
N ASN A 109 -17.09 -11.83 13.13
CA ASN A 109 -16.36 -11.07 14.14
C ASN A 109 -15.29 -11.94 14.78
N ARG A 110 -15.63 -13.19 15.10
CA ARG A 110 -14.67 -14.20 15.57
C ARG A 110 -13.59 -14.50 14.53
N ALA A 111 -13.94 -14.53 13.25
CA ALA A 111 -12.97 -14.72 12.17
C ALA A 111 -11.97 -13.56 12.10
N VAL A 112 -12.45 -12.32 12.23
CA VAL A 112 -11.62 -11.11 12.28
C VAL A 112 -10.69 -11.12 13.50
N GLU A 113 -11.20 -11.42 14.70
CA GLU A 113 -10.39 -11.51 15.92
C GLU A 113 -9.30 -12.59 15.79
N ASN A 114 -9.64 -13.77 15.28
CA ASN A 114 -8.66 -14.83 15.06
C ASN A 114 -7.61 -14.43 14.01
N CYS A 115 -8.02 -13.77 12.93
CA CYS A 115 -7.10 -13.26 11.90
C CYS A 115 -6.12 -12.23 12.49
N LEU A 116 -6.59 -11.31 13.34
CA LEU A 116 -5.71 -10.35 14.01
C LEU A 116 -4.68 -11.04 14.92
N ALA A 117 -5.09 -12.07 15.66
CA ALA A 117 -4.17 -12.87 16.47
C ALA A 117 -3.15 -13.63 15.61
N GLU A 118 -3.59 -14.23 14.52
CA GLU A 118 -2.70 -14.94 13.58
C GLU A 118 -1.74 -14.00 12.85
N LEU A 119 -2.17 -12.78 12.53
CA LEU A 119 -1.30 -11.75 11.98
C LEU A 119 -0.21 -11.34 12.97
N ALA A 120 -0.53 -11.24 14.26
CA ALA A 120 0.48 -11.01 15.30
C ALA A 120 1.52 -12.15 15.32
N GLU A 121 1.06 -13.41 15.32
CA GLU A 121 1.94 -14.59 15.24
C GLU A 121 2.79 -14.60 13.95
N ILE A 122 2.21 -14.29 12.79
CA ILE A 122 2.91 -14.22 11.49
C ILE A 122 4.03 -13.18 11.51
N THR A 123 3.85 -12.10 12.26
CA THR A 123 4.84 -11.03 12.39
C THR A 123 5.80 -11.24 13.55
N ASN A 124 5.78 -12.39 14.23
CA ASN A 124 6.53 -12.65 15.47
C ASN A 124 6.30 -11.55 16.53
N ASP A 125 5.08 -11.03 16.64
CA ASP A 125 4.71 -9.91 17.49
C ASP A 125 5.46 -8.58 17.22
N ASN A 126 6.26 -8.50 16.15
CA ASN A 126 6.94 -7.27 15.77
C ASN A 126 5.94 -6.17 15.42
N PHE A 127 4.81 -6.52 14.79
CA PHE A 127 3.76 -5.57 14.43
C PHE A 127 2.57 -5.66 15.39
N LYS A 128 2.43 -4.62 16.23
CA LYS A 128 1.23 -4.38 17.02
C LYS A 128 0.44 -3.21 16.45
N ALA A 129 -0.75 -3.51 15.95
CA ALA A 129 -1.68 -2.48 15.47
C ALA A 129 -2.33 -1.76 16.65
N ASP A 130 -2.44 -0.44 16.57
CA ASP A 130 -3.23 0.35 17.51
C ASP A 130 -4.73 0.19 17.20
N TYR A 131 -5.04 0.09 15.91
CA TYR A 131 -6.40 0.02 15.39
C TYR A 131 -6.54 -1.03 14.29
N TYR A 132 -7.76 -1.47 14.03
CA TYR A 132 -8.05 -2.30 12.87
C TYR A 132 -9.31 -1.85 12.16
N ILE A 133 -9.38 -2.14 10.87
CA ILE A 133 -10.55 -1.97 10.03
C ILE A 133 -10.72 -3.28 9.26
N ALA A 134 -11.83 -3.97 9.46
CA ALA A 134 -12.21 -5.15 8.69
C ALA A 134 -13.49 -4.84 7.93
N MET A 135 -13.51 -5.08 6.63
CA MET A 135 -14.69 -4.87 5.79
C MET A 135 -14.74 -5.86 4.63
N ASP A 136 -15.94 -6.12 4.12
CA ASP A 136 -16.08 -6.91 2.91
C ASP A 136 -15.73 -6.10 1.64
N TYR A 137 -15.58 -6.81 0.52
CA TYR A 137 -15.29 -6.20 -0.77
C TYR A 137 -16.43 -5.35 -1.34
N ASP A 138 -17.68 -5.61 -0.95
CA ASP A 138 -18.82 -4.82 -1.41
C ASP A 138 -18.72 -3.40 -0.85
N VAL A 139 -18.54 -3.30 0.47
CA VAL A 139 -18.27 -2.07 1.21
C VAL A 139 -16.98 -1.43 0.68
N PHE A 140 -15.90 -2.20 0.50
CA PHE A 140 -14.65 -1.67 -0.07
C PHE A 140 -14.84 -1.05 -1.47
N SER A 141 -15.67 -1.67 -2.32
CA SER A 141 -15.91 -1.22 -3.70
C SER A 141 -16.65 0.12 -3.78
N GLU A 142 -17.29 0.56 -2.70
CA GLU A 142 -17.88 1.90 -2.60
C GLU A 142 -16.82 2.99 -2.43
N PHE A 143 -15.64 2.65 -1.91
CA PHE A 143 -14.52 3.59 -1.72
C PHE A 143 -13.61 3.70 -2.93
N VAL A 144 -13.68 2.75 -3.86
CA VAL A 144 -12.83 2.71 -5.06
C VAL A 144 -13.66 3.12 -6.28
N ASP A 145 -13.07 3.87 -7.21
CA ASP A 145 -13.79 4.32 -8.40
C ASP A 145 -14.37 3.15 -9.21
N LYS A 146 -15.60 3.30 -9.76
CA LYS A 146 -16.31 2.24 -10.51
C LYS A 146 -15.46 1.59 -11.61
N LYS A 147 -14.57 2.35 -12.27
CA LYS A 147 -13.65 1.86 -13.32
C LYS A 147 -12.60 0.86 -12.81
N GLN A 148 -12.44 0.75 -11.50
CA GLN A 148 -11.42 -0.07 -10.84
C GLN A 148 -12.01 -1.25 -10.08
N LYS A 149 -13.33 -1.46 -10.14
CA LYS A 149 -13.96 -2.69 -9.64
C LYS A 149 -13.35 -3.94 -10.29
N ASN A 150 -12.95 -3.85 -11.56
CA ASN A 150 -12.26 -4.94 -12.26
C ASN A 150 -10.86 -5.24 -11.70
N ILE A 151 -10.15 -4.23 -11.16
CA ILE A 151 -8.83 -4.41 -10.53
C ILE A 151 -8.97 -5.19 -9.21
N ILE A 152 -10.07 -4.97 -8.49
CA ILE A 152 -10.37 -5.70 -7.25
C ILE A 152 -10.64 -7.19 -7.54
N VAL A 153 -11.23 -7.50 -8.70
CA VAL A 153 -11.54 -8.88 -9.10
C VAL A 153 -10.29 -9.71 -9.42
N ASP A 154 -9.22 -9.06 -9.89
CA ASP A 154 -7.98 -9.73 -10.34
C ASP A 154 -6.90 -9.88 -9.26
N ILE A 155 -7.17 -9.51 -8.00
CA ILE A 155 -6.17 -9.54 -6.92
C ILE A 155 -5.67 -10.96 -6.62
N SER A 156 -6.45 -12.00 -6.93
CA SER A 156 -6.11 -13.40 -6.62
C SER A 156 -5.60 -14.23 -7.79
N SER A 157 -5.54 -13.66 -9.00
CA SER A 157 -5.07 -14.36 -10.21
C SER A 157 -3.59 -14.04 -10.50
N GLY A 158 -2.87 -14.96 -11.16
CA GLY A 158 -1.51 -14.73 -11.64
C GLY A 158 -0.38 -14.94 -10.61
N SER A 159 0.81 -14.49 -10.96
CA SER A 159 2.00 -14.61 -10.11
C SER A 159 1.92 -13.68 -8.90
N ARG A 160 2.66 -14.00 -7.82
CA ARG A 160 2.72 -13.13 -6.63
C ARG A 160 3.13 -11.69 -7.00
N THR A 161 4.08 -11.50 -7.90
CA THR A 161 4.48 -10.17 -8.35
C THR A 161 3.32 -9.41 -9.01
N PHE A 162 2.51 -10.08 -9.82
CA PHE A 162 1.32 -9.50 -10.43
C PHE A 162 0.27 -9.12 -9.37
N GLN A 163 -0.01 -10.02 -8.41
CA GLN A 163 -0.92 -9.74 -7.30
C GLN A 163 -0.47 -8.52 -6.48
N LEU A 164 0.82 -8.44 -6.13
CA LEU A 164 1.40 -7.30 -5.41
C LEU A 164 1.23 -6.00 -6.18
N PHE A 165 1.43 -6.04 -7.50
CA PHE A 165 1.21 -4.90 -8.37
C PHE A 165 -0.25 -4.43 -8.35
N GLN A 166 -1.22 -5.35 -8.45
CA GLN A 166 -2.64 -5.00 -8.37
C GLN A 166 -3.01 -4.40 -7.01
N GLN A 167 -2.52 -5.00 -5.92
CA GLN A 167 -2.71 -4.47 -4.56
C GLN A 167 -2.10 -3.07 -4.39
N LEU A 168 -0.92 -2.81 -4.97
CA LEU A 168 -0.32 -1.48 -5.00
C LEU A 168 -1.21 -0.48 -5.75
N GLN A 169 -1.78 -0.86 -6.90
CA GLN A 169 -2.70 0.02 -7.64
C GLN A 169 -3.92 0.35 -6.79
N VAL A 170 -4.53 -0.64 -6.14
CA VAL A 170 -5.64 -0.43 -5.21
C VAL A 170 -5.27 0.55 -4.10
N ALA A 171 -4.13 0.33 -3.43
CA ALA A 171 -3.65 1.23 -2.37
C ALA A 171 -3.44 2.67 -2.88
N LYS A 172 -2.80 2.86 -4.04
CA LYS A 172 -2.62 4.18 -4.66
C LYS A 172 -3.94 4.88 -4.95
N ASN A 173 -4.93 4.13 -5.43
CA ASN A 173 -6.23 4.68 -5.79
C ASN A 173 -7.04 5.07 -4.56
N VAL A 174 -7.05 4.25 -3.52
CA VAL A 174 -7.66 4.59 -2.22
C VAL A 174 -7.04 5.87 -1.69
N VAL A 175 -5.70 5.95 -1.65
CA VAL A 175 -5.01 7.16 -1.19
C VAL A 175 -5.36 8.36 -2.07
N LYS A 176 -5.38 8.22 -3.41
CA LYS A 176 -5.77 9.30 -4.34
C LYS A 176 -7.21 9.78 -4.09
N LYS A 177 -8.16 8.88 -3.86
CA LYS A 177 -9.55 9.20 -3.55
C LYS A 177 -9.68 9.95 -2.22
N ILE A 178 -8.90 9.54 -1.22
CA ILE A 178 -8.85 10.26 0.05
C ILE A 178 -8.23 11.66 -0.16
N LYS A 179 -7.17 11.80 -0.98
CA LYS A 179 -6.58 13.11 -1.34
C LYS A 179 -7.56 14.04 -2.05
N SER A 180 -8.47 13.52 -2.87
CA SER A 180 -9.46 14.32 -3.61
C SER A 180 -10.61 14.84 -2.74
N GLY A 181 -10.63 14.51 -1.43
CA GLY A 181 -11.61 15.07 -0.49
C GLY A 181 -13.04 14.57 -0.70
N THR A 182 -13.25 13.52 -1.50
CA THR A 182 -14.56 12.93 -1.81
C THR A 182 -15.04 12.01 -0.68
N LEU A 183 -14.90 12.47 0.55
CA LEU A 183 -15.23 11.71 1.76
C LEU A 183 -16.71 11.64 2.03
N VAL A 184 -17.52 12.49 1.39
CA VAL A 184 -18.98 12.38 1.41
C VAL A 184 -19.42 10.97 0.97
N ASP A 185 -18.65 10.29 0.13
CA ASP A 185 -18.88 8.88 -0.24
C ASP A 185 -18.51 7.92 0.91
N PHE A 186 -17.43 8.20 1.66
CA PHE A 186 -17.07 7.47 2.89
C PHE A 186 -18.20 7.50 3.93
N PHE A 187 -18.95 8.61 3.95
CA PHE A 187 -20.11 8.82 4.83
C PHE A 187 -21.44 8.26 4.29
N LYS A 188 -21.55 7.99 2.98
CA LYS A 188 -22.76 7.41 2.36
C LYS A 188 -22.81 5.89 2.45
N ALA A 189 -21.65 5.22 2.58
CA ALA A 189 -21.54 3.81 2.98
C ALA A 189 -22.15 3.49 4.37
N ARG A 190 -22.68 4.51 5.06
CA ARG A 190 -23.18 4.47 6.44
C ARG A 190 -24.43 3.61 6.65
N SER A 191 -25.12 3.21 5.59
CA SER A 191 -26.28 2.31 5.66
C SER A 191 -25.93 0.82 5.54
N GLY A 192 -24.68 0.46 5.16
CA GLY A 192 -24.25 -0.92 4.84
C GLY A 192 -23.43 -1.67 5.91
N TYR A 193 -23.31 -1.14 7.14
CA TYR A 193 -22.38 -1.60 8.19
C TYR A 193 -22.57 -3.04 8.75
N LYS A 194 -23.38 -3.93 8.16
CA LYS A 194 -23.46 -5.31 8.67
C LYS A 194 -22.10 -6.03 8.62
N ASN A 195 -21.26 -5.67 7.64
CA ASN A 195 -20.00 -6.34 7.35
C ASN A 195 -18.79 -5.39 7.49
N PHE A 196 -18.82 -4.48 8.47
CA PHE A 196 -17.70 -3.60 8.78
C PHE A 196 -17.46 -3.61 10.29
N ASN A 197 -16.27 -4.06 10.67
CA ASN A 197 -15.85 -4.26 12.06
C ASN A 197 -14.55 -3.47 12.32
N THR A 198 -14.53 -2.66 13.38
CA THR A 198 -13.38 -1.84 13.75
C THR A 198 -13.43 -1.52 15.25
N ASN A 199 -12.26 -1.31 15.86
CA ASN A 199 -12.15 -0.71 17.19
C ASN A 199 -12.11 0.83 17.15
N ILE A 200 -12.25 1.46 15.99
CA ILE A 200 -12.29 2.91 15.83
C ILE A 200 -13.74 3.40 15.96
N SER A 201 -13.96 4.42 16.79
CA SER A 201 -15.28 5.02 16.90
C SER A 201 -15.71 5.63 15.55
N LYS A 202 -16.97 5.43 15.14
CA LYS A 202 -17.49 5.94 13.86
C LYS A 202 -17.23 7.43 13.67
N LYS A 203 -17.37 8.21 14.74
CA LYS A 203 -17.10 9.65 14.75
C LYS A 203 -15.60 9.93 14.59
N ALA A 204 -14.72 9.20 15.26
CA ALA A 204 -13.28 9.40 15.11
C ALA A 204 -12.77 9.05 13.71
N LEU A 205 -13.27 7.96 13.11
CA LEU A 205 -12.96 7.60 11.74
C LEU A 205 -13.32 8.73 10.76
N SER A 206 -14.49 9.35 10.97
CA SER A 206 -14.99 10.49 10.20
C SER A 206 -14.06 11.71 10.24
N TRP A 207 -13.55 12.03 11.42
CA TRP A 207 -12.71 13.20 11.65
C TRP A 207 -11.23 12.95 11.33
N SER A 208 -10.80 11.69 11.28
CA SER A 208 -9.39 11.30 11.05
C SER A 208 -8.80 11.90 9.78
N VAL A 209 -9.63 12.12 8.76
CA VAL A 209 -9.16 12.61 7.47
C VAL A 209 -8.68 14.06 7.51
N LEU A 210 -9.11 14.85 8.50
CA LEU A 210 -8.55 16.19 8.71
C LEU A 210 -7.11 16.15 9.26
N TYR A 211 -6.69 15.02 9.84
CA TYR A 211 -5.40 14.90 10.51
C TYR A 211 -4.34 14.16 9.70
N PHE A 212 -4.76 13.29 8.80
CA PHE A 212 -3.83 12.76 7.83
C PHE A 212 -3.54 13.85 6.78
N ASP A 213 -2.31 14.35 6.71
CA ASP A 213 -1.85 15.21 5.60
C ASP A 213 -1.61 14.37 4.34
N ILE A 214 -2.67 13.69 3.87
CA ILE A 214 -2.61 12.68 2.80
C ILE A 214 -2.16 13.32 1.50
N LYS A 215 -2.43 14.62 1.29
CA LYS A 215 -2.08 15.33 0.05
C LYS A 215 -0.59 15.17 -0.27
N LYS A 216 0.29 15.32 0.73
CA LYS A 216 1.74 15.19 0.58
C LYS A 216 2.28 13.81 0.92
N THR A 217 1.42 12.86 1.26
CA THR A 217 1.84 11.52 1.67
C THR A 217 2.41 10.71 0.50
N LEU A 218 3.59 10.15 0.73
CA LEU A 218 4.25 9.16 -0.12
C LEU A 218 3.86 7.75 0.32
N ILE A 219 3.59 6.86 -0.63
CA ILE A 219 3.23 5.47 -0.34
C ILE A 219 4.47 4.60 -0.46
N MET A 220 4.79 3.87 0.61
CA MET A 220 5.83 2.85 0.63
C MET A 220 5.16 1.48 0.76
N PHE A 221 4.99 0.80 -0.37
CA PHE A 221 4.31 -0.49 -0.42
C PHE A 221 5.31 -1.64 -0.31
N CYS A 222 5.05 -2.57 0.58
CA CYS A 222 5.96 -3.64 0.96
C CYS A 222 5.25 -4.99 0.91
N ASP A 223 5.97 -6.03 0.50
CA ASP A 223 5.56 -7.43 0.62
C ASP A 223 6.18 -8.03 1.88
N LEU A 224 5.38 -8.68 2.72
CA LEU A 224 5.91 -9.38 3.89
C LEU A 224 6.78 -10.57 3.41
N PRO A 225 8.03 -10.72 3.87
CA PRO A 225 8.89 -11.82 3.45
C PRO A 225 8.30 -13.20 3.77
N VAL A 226 8.17 -14.02 2.74
CA VAL A 226 7.68 -15.40 2.84
C VAL A 226 8.61 -16.37 2.16
N ARG A 227 8.61 -17.61 2.65
CA ARG A 227 9.31 -18.74 2.06
C ARG A 227 8.30 -19.78 1.59
N ASN A 228 8.37 -20.12 0.32
CA ASN A 228 7.62 -21.23 -0.26
C ASN A 228 8.39 -22.53 0.01
N SER A 229 7.75 -23.48 0.68
CA SER A 229 8.20 -24.88 0.77
C SER A 229 7.32 -25.74 -0.14
N HIS A 230 7.76 -26.96 -0.48
CA HIS A 230 7.01 -27.87 -1.35
C HIS A 230 5.55 -28.10 -0.94
N ALA A 231 5.22 -27.98 0.35
CA ALA A 231 3.90 -28.26 0.88
C ALA A 231 3.12 -27.01 1.37
N ARG A 232 3.77 -25.86 1.56
CA ARG A 232 3.17 -24.68 2.19
C ARG A 232 4.00 -23.41 2.04
N THR A 233 3.32 -22.28 2.14
CA THR A 233 3.93 -20.97 2.32
C THR A 233 4.02 -20.67 3.81
N ILE A 234 5.19 -20.23 4.28
CA ILE A 234 5.42 -19.80 5.67
C ILE A 234 6.11 -18.45 5.69
N THR A 235 5.99 -17.69 6.77
CA THR A 235 6.80 -16.48 6.97
C THR A 235 8.28 -16.85 6.96
N ASP A 236 9.09 -16.06 6.26
CA ASP A 236 10.54 -16.13 6.39
C ASP A 236 10.95 -15.29 7.61
N SER A 237 10.97 -15.90 8.79
CA SER A 237 11.16 -15.18 10.06
C SER A 237 12.43 -14.33 10.07
N GLN A 238 13.55 -14.84 9.55
CA GLN A 238 14.81 -14.10 9.51
C GLN A 238 14.72 -12.82 8.66
N ASN A 239 14.14 -12.94 7.46
CA ASN A 239 13.95 -11.76 6.61
C ASN A 239 12.83 -10.85 7.12
N ALA A 240 11.79 -11.40 7.77
CA ALA A 240 10.68 -10.62 8.31
C ALA A 240 11.13 -9.77 9.51
N ASP A 241 11.88 -10.34 10.46
CA ASP A 241 12.42 -9.61 11.61
C ASP A 241 13.35 -8.48 11.12
N ALA A 242 14.30 -8.80 10.24
CA ALA A 242 15.19 -7.80 9.63
C ALA A 242 14.41 -6.74 8.82
N PHE A 243 13.35 -7.12 8.09
CA PHE A 243 12.49 -6.17 7.39
C PHE A 243 11.82 -5.19 8.36
N PHE A 244 11.28 -5.68 9.48
CA PHE A 244 10.65 -4.83 10.47
C PHE A 244 11.66 -3.87 11.11
N GLU A 245 12.82 -4.38 11.50
CA GLU A 245 13.89 -3.62 12.17
C GLU A 245 14.58 -2.61 11.25
N GLU A 246 14.90 -2.99 10.01
CA GLU A 246 15.74 -2.19 9.11
C GLU A 246 14.91 -1.30 8.15
N VAL A 247 13.65 -1.63 7.89
CA VAL A 247 12.85 -0.99 6.83
C VAL A 247 11.52 -0.43 7.34
N TYR A 248 10.73 -1.24 8.04
CA TYR A 248 9.35 -0.87 8.36
C TYR A 248 9.24 0.08 9.56
N PHE A 249 9.99 -0.13 10.65
CA PHE A 249 9.94 0.74 11.84
C PHE A 249 10.86 1.95 11.83
N PRO A 250 12.06 1.91 11.22
CA PRO A 250 12.90 3.10 11.14
C PRO A 250 12.17 4.23 10.43
N GLN A 251 12.32 5.45 10.95
CA GLN A 251 11.83 6.62 10.24
C GLN A 251 12.47 6.66 8.86
N THR A 252 11.64 6.82 7.84
CA THR A 252 12.09 6.73 6.45
C THR A 252 13.15 7.80 6.17
N ASN A 253 14.41 7.39 6.04
CA ASN A 253 15.49 8.29 5.65
C ASN A 253 15.61 8.31 4.12
N LEU A 254 15.40 9.47 3.53
CA LEU A 254 15.47 9.67 2.08
C LEU A 254 16.86 10.13 1.59
N LYS A 255 17.89 10.06 2.45
CA LYS A 255 19.26 10.50 2.14
C LYS A 255 20.14 9.35 1.64
N ASP A 256 21.18 9.71 0.89
CA ASP A 256 22.04 8.84 0.08
C ASP A 256 22.40 7.49 0.70
N PHE A 257 22.41 6.48 -0.17
CA PHE A 257 22.73 5.10 0.14
C PHE A 257 23.84 4.61 -0.77
N PRO A 258 24.59 3.56 -0.36
CA PRO A 258 25.64 2.99 -1.19
C PRO A 258 25.09 2.57 -2.56
N ASN A 259 25.94 2.62 -3.58
CA ASN A 259 25.61 2.05 -4.88
C ASN A 259 25.28 0.56 -4.69
N ILE A 260 24.09 0.15 -5.12
CA ILE A 260 23.67 -1.25 -5.12
C ILE A 260 23.55 -1.75 -6.56
N THR A 261 23.73 -3.05 -6.74
CA THR A 261 23.57 -3.72 -8.02
C THR A 261 22.09 -3.83 -8.39
N ILE A 262 21.79 -3.61 -9.67
CA ILE A 262 20.44 -3.66 -10.22
C ILE A 262 20.34 -4.80 -11.23
N GLU A 263 19.25 -5.56 -11.17
CA GLU A 263 18.83 -6.43 -12.27
C GLU A 263 17.74 -5.77 -13.11
N VAL A 264 17.76 -5.98 -14.43
CA VAL A 264 16.75 -5.44 -15.36
C VAL A 264 16.09 -6.58 -16.13
N ARG A 265 14.79 -6.79 -15.93
CA ARG A 265 14.03 -7.83 -16.64
C ARG A 265 13.01 -7.18 -17.57
N ASN A 266 13.00 -7.58 -18.84
CA ASN A 266 12.08 -7.08 -19.85
C ASN A 266 10.73 -7.81 -19.79
N ALA A 267 9.72 -7.14 -19.26
CA ALA A 267 8.34 -7.61 -19.21
C ALA A 267 7.44 -6.98 -20.30
N SER A 268 8.00 -6.13 -21.17
CA SER A 268 7.24 -5.35 -22.15
C SER A 268 6.93 -6.12 -23.44
N LYS A 269 7.56 -7.29 -23.65
CA LYS A 269 7.63 -8.03 -24.93
C LYS A 269 8.25 -7.24 -26.10
N LYS A 270 8.69 -5.99 -25.91
CA LYS A 270 9.44 -5.22 -26.91
C LYS A 270 10.86 -5.78 -27.04
N GLN A 271 11.37 -5.88 -28.27
CA GLN A 271 12.69 -6.46 -28.53
C GLN A 271 13.80 -5.63 -27.88
N ARG A 272 14.77 -6.28 -27.22
CA ARG A 272 15.97 -5.65 -26.60
C ARG A 272 15.68 -4.58 -25.54
N MET A 273 14.46 -4.49 -25.01
CA MET A 273 14.12 -3.45 -24.03
C MET A 273 14.98 -3.54 -22.75
N GLY A 274 15.20 -4.76 -22.23
CA GLY A 274 16.02 -4.96 -21.03
C GLY A 274 17.47 -4.48 -21.22
N GLU A 275 18.05 -4.79 -22.37
CA GLU A 275 19.38 -4.30 -22.77
C GLU A 275 19.41 -2.76 -22.83
N LYS A 276 18.45 -2.15 -23.55
CA LYS A 276 18.39 -0.68 -23.71
C LYS A 276 18.24 0.05 -22.38
N VAL A 277 17.35 -0.42 -21.51
CA VAL A 277 17.17 0.16 -20.16
C VAL A 277 18.42 -0.02 -19.31
N SER A 278 19.12 -1.15 -19.43
CA SER A 278 20.39 -1.37 -18.73
C SER A 278 21.46 -0.37 -19.14
N TRP A 279 21.64 -0.13 -20.43
CA TRP A 279 22.55 0.91 -20.93
C TRP A 279 22.17 2.30 -20.42
N PHE A 280 20.88 2.64 -20.49
CA PHE A 280 20.36 3.91 -20.00
C PHE A 280 20.66 4.14 -18.51
N LEU A 281 20.45 3.12 -17.67
CA LEU A 281 20.72 3.20 -16.23
C LEU A 281 22.23 3.32 -15.94
N ARG A 282 23.09 2.62 -16.69
CA ARG A 282 24.55 2.76 -16.58
C ARG A 282 25.03 4.16 -16.95
N GLU A 283 24.46 4.77 -17.98
CA GLU A 283 24.73 6.19 -18.32
C GLU A 283 24.36 7.13 -17.16
N LYS A 284 23.35 6.77 -16.35
CA LYS A 284 22.94 7.48 -15.13
C LYS A 284 23.72 7.06 -13.88
N LYS A 285 24.85 6.37 -14.04
CA LYS A 285 25.77 5.93 -12.96
C LYS A 285 25.18 4.90 -12.00
N PHE A 286 24.21 4.11 -12.44
CA PHE A 286 23.78 2.93 -11.70
C PHE A 286 24.61 1.71 -12.11
N ASP A 287 24.86 0.84 -11.14
CA ASP A 287 25.49 -0.45 -11.39
C ASP A 287 24.43 -1.48 -11.79
N VAL A 288 24.38 -1.83 -13.08
CA VAL A 288 23.45 -2.85 -13.61
C VAL A 288 24.24 -4.13 -13.84
N ALA A 289 23.97 -5.13 -13.01
CA ALA A 289 24.70 -6.39 -13.00
C ALA A 289 24.20 -7.39 -14.05
N ASP A 290 22.88 -7.51 -14.24
CA ASP A 290 22.28 -8.47 -15.17
C ASP A 290 21.07 -7.89 -15.90
N TRP A 291 20.79 -8.41 -17.10
CA TRP A 291 19.55 -8.15 -17.82
C TRP A 291 19.05 -9.35 -18.61
N SER A 292 17.73 -9.56 -18.63
CA SER A 292 17.11 -10.63 -19.42
C SER A 292 15.67 -10.31 -19.82
N ASN A 293 14.99 -11.25 -20.47
CA ASN A 293 13.53 -11.22 -20.59
C ASN A 293 12.86 -11.78 -19.32
N TYR A 294 11.68 -11.26 -19.01
CA TYR A 294 10.78 -11.78 -17.99
C TYR A 294 9.70 -12.64 -18.68
N PRO A 295 9.28 -13.78 -18.10
CA PRO A 295 8.32 -14.67 -18.76
C PRO A 295 6.92 -14.04 -18.89
N GLU A 296 6.54 -13.20 -17.94
CA GLU A 296 5.23 -12.55 -17.89
C GLU A 296 5.25 -11.17 -18.54
N TYR A 297 4.11 -10.80 -19.15
CA TYR A 297 3.91 -9.47 -19.70
C TYR A 297 3.39 -8.49 -18.63
N TYR A 298 3.95 -7.30 -18.60
CA TYR A 298 3.48 -6.20 -17.76
C TYR A 298 3.27 -4.94 -18.60
N GLU A 299 2.10 -4.33 -18.44
CA GLU A 299 1.80 -3.05 -19.09
C GLU A 299 2.63 -1.92 -18.46
N GLN A 300 2.81 -1.95 -17.15
CA GLN A 300 3.51 -0.91 -16.40
C GLN A 300 4.86 -1.38 -15.85
N THR A 301 5.82 -0.45 -15.79
CA THR A 301 7.15 -0.69 -15.22
C THR A 301 7.07 -0.73 -13.70
N ILE A 302 7.72 -1.72 -13.09
CA ILE A 302 7.74 -1.97 -11.65
C ILE A 302 9.18 -2.03 -11.16
N ILE A 303 9.45 -1.37 -10.03
CA ILE A 303 10.72 -1.47 -9.31
C ILE A 303 10.50 -2.31 -8.06
N LYS A 304 11.28 -3.37 -7.92
CA LYS A 304 11.35 -4.22 -6.73
C LYS A 304 12.58 -3.84 -5.92
N ASP A 305 12.39 -3.46 -4.66
CA ASP A 305 13.47 -3.13 -3.74
C ASP A 305 13.73 -4.31 -2.80
N TYR A 306 14.91 -4.91 -2.90
CA TYR A 306 15.25 -6.11 -2.13
C TYR A 306 15.99 -5.78 -0.82
N LYS A 307 16.41 -4.53 -0.62
CA LYS A 307 17.20 -4.10 0.55
C LYS A 307 16.51 -3.02 1.39
N GLY A 308 15.30 -2.60 1.00
CA GLY A 308 14.56 -1.53 1.69
C GLY A 308 15.12 -0.13 1.43
N ASN A 309 15.90 0.04 0.36
CA ASN A 309 16.48 1.33 -0.03
C ASN A 309 15.49 2.18 -0.83
N PHE A 310 14.45 2.64 -0.12
CA PHE A 310 13.33 3.31 -0.76
C PHE A 310 13.73 4.60 -1.49
N ALA A 311 14.74 5.32 -1.01
CA ALA A 311 15.25 6.53 -1.65
C ALA A 311 15.86 6.25 -3.03
N LEU A 312 16.67 5.20 -3.16
CA LEU A 312 17.19 4.77 -4.45
C LEU A 312 16.08 4.31 -5.37
N SER A 313 15.10 3.57 -4.85
CA SER A 313 13.94 3.12 -5.61
C SER A 313 13.13 4.31 -6.16
N LEU A 314 12.97 5.40 -5.39
CA LEU A 314 12.36 6.65 -5.87
C LEU A 314 13.20 7.33 -6.95
N LYS A 315 14.54 7.32 -6.82
CA LYS A 315 15.45 7.87 -7.83
C LYS A 315 15.35 7.09 -9.15
N LEU A 316 15.32 5.76 -9.07
CA LEU A 316 15.09 4.88 -10.24
C LEU A 316 13.73 5.15 -10.87
N ALA A 317 12.67 5.23 -10.06
CA ALA A 317 11.31 5.52 -10.53
C ALA A 317 11.25 6.84 -11.29
N LYS A 318 11.85 7.89 -10.75
CA LYS A 318 11.94 9.21 -11.39
C LYS A 318 12.69 9.17 -12.73
N ILE A 319 13.79 8.42 -12.82
CA ILE A 319 14.61 8.31 -14.03
C ILE A 319 13.90 7.54 -15.13
N LEU A 320 13.21 6.45 -14.77
CA LEU A 320 12.45 5.61 -15.69
C LEU A 320 11.06 6.16 -16.02
N GLY A 321 10.61 7.20 -15.30
CA GLY A 321 9.28 7.77 -15.47
C GLY A 321 8.15 6.89 -14.94
N CYS A 322 8.45 5.90 -14.09
CA CYS A 322 7.46 5.03 -13.49
C CYS A 322 7.14 5.46 -12.05
N GLN A 323 6.09 4.90 -11.48
CA GLN A 323 5.66 5.21 -10.10
C GLN A 323 5.49 3.96 -9.24
N ASN A 324 5.69 2.77 -9.79
CA ASN A 324 5.35 1.51 -9.13
C ASN A 324 6.58 0.95 -8.44
N ILE A 325 6.65 1.12 -7.12
CA ILE A 325 7.72 0.61 -6.28
C ILE A 325 7.12 -0.38 -5.29
N ILE A 326 7.71 -1.56 -5.20
CA ILE A 326 7.34 -2.62 -4.27
C ILE A 326 8.59 -3.02 -3.51
N ILE A 327 8.56 -2.96 -2.18
CA ILE A 327 9.65 -3.42 -1.34
C ILE A 327 9.44 -4.90 -1.07
N SER A 328 10.26 -5.76 -1.67
CA SER A 328 10.25 -7.20 -1.49
C SER A 328 11.53 -7.61 -0.76
N TYR A 329 11.64 -7.23 0.51
CA TYR A 329 12.89 -7.32 1.26
C TYR A 329 13.43 -8.76 1.32
N ASN A 330 14.70 -8.90 0.97
CA ASN A 330 15.44 -10.15 1.04
C ASN A 330 16.93 -9.84 1.31
N LYS A 331 17.36 -10.05 2.54
CA LYS A 331 18.72 -9.81 3.00
C LYS A 331 19.76 -10.62 2.22
N ASN A 332 19.37 -11.78 1.71
CA ASN A 332 20.24 -12.69 0.95
C ASN A 332 20.25 -12.45 -0.56
N SER A 333 19.40 -11.53 -1.06
CA SER A 333 19.41 -11.18 -2.49
C SER A 333 20.77 -10.61 -2.90
N TYR A 334 21.34 -11.11 -3.99
CA TYR A 334 22.54 -10.52 -4.60
C TYR A 334 22.28 -9.11 -5.13
N TYR A 335 21.10 -8.91 -5.73
CA TYR A 335 20.68 -7.62 -6.24
C TYR A 335 20.11 -6.75 -5.12
N GLY A 336 20.42 -5.46 -5.20
CA GLY A 336 19.81 -4.45 -4.35
C GLY A 336 18.40 -4.07 -4.78
N ALA A 337 18.18 -3.97 -6.10
CA ALA A 337 16.88 -3.72 -6.69
C ALA A 337 16.71 -4.46 -8.03
N GLY A 338 15.47 -4.70 -8.42
CA GLY A 338 15.09 -5.23 -9.72
C GLY A 338 14.15 -4.28 -10.45
N VAL A 339 14.34 -4.13 -11.76
CA VAL A 339 13.46 -3.34 -12.63
C VAL A 339 12.75 -4.29 -13.60
N LEU A 340 11.43 -4.43 -13.45
CA LEU A 340 10.57 -5.11 -14.41
C LEU A 340 10.06 -4.06 -15.41
N VAL A 341 10.61 -4.06 -16.61
CA VAL A 341 10.32 -3.06 -17.63
C VAL A 341 9.00 -3.39 -18.32
N GLY A 342 7.99 -2.56 -18.13
CA GLY A 342 6.67 -2.69 -18.74
C GLY A 342 6.57 -2.05 -20.12
N ALA A 343 5.42 -2.21 -20.76
CA ALA A 343 5.12 -1.62 -22.07
C ALA A 343 5.13 -0.09 -22.06
N ASP A 344 4.81 0.53 -20.92
CA ASP A 344 4.85 1.98 -20.65
C ASP A 344 6.26 2.62 -20.71
N CYS A 345 7.33 1.82 -20.72
CA CYS A 345 8.68 2.37 -20.69
C CYS A 345 9.06 3.02 -22.03
N GLU A 346 9.20 4.36 -22.02
CA GLU A 346 9.55 5.17 -23.19
C GLU A 346 11.04 5.21 -23.54
N VAL A 347 11.91 4.57 -22.74
CA VAL A 347 13.37 4.57 -22.98
C VAL A 347 13.67 4.08 -24.40
N TYR A 348 12.90 3.11 -24.88
CA TYR A 348 12.99 2.57 -26.24
C TYR A 348 12.90 3.65 -27.33
N ASP A 349 11.91 4.53 -27.24
CA ASP A 349 11.63 5.53 -28.28
C ASP A 349 12.73 6.60 -28.35
N LYS A 350 13.38 6.88 -27.22
CA LYS A 350 14.47 7.86 -27.12
C LYS A 350 15.77 7.34 -27.74
N PHE A 351 16.10 6.06 -27.50
CA PHE A 351 17.33 5.47 -28.05
C PHE A 351 17.29 5.33 -29.57
N ASP A 352 16.17 4.87 -30.14
CA ASP A 352 16.08 4.67 -31.59
C ASP A 352 16.05 6.00 -32.34
N LYS A 353 15.32 7.01 -31.84
CA LYS A 353 15.34 8.37 -32.42
C LYS A 353 16.73 9.01 -32.38
N SER A 354 17.47 8.85 -31.28
CA SER A 354 18.81 9.41 -31.13
C SER A 354 19.83 8.81 -32.13
N LYS A 355 19.73 7.52 -32.43
CA LYS A 355 20.58 6.86 -33.43
C LYS A 355 20.23 7.28 -34.85
N THR A 356 18.95 7.46 -35.16
CA THR A 356 18.50 7.94 -36.47
C THR A 356 18.98 9.38 -36.73
N LEU A 357 18.92 10.25 -35.73
CA LEU A 357 19.43 11.63 -35.83
C LEU A 357 20.96 11.69 -36.01
N LYS A 358 21.73 10.88 -35.27
CA LYS A 358 23.20 10.81 -35.43
C LYS A 358 23.62 10.23 -36.77
N ARG A 359 22.87 9.27 -37.33
CA ARG A 359 23.12 8.74 -38.68
C ARG A 359 22.80 9.74 -39.79
N GLY A 360 21.76 10.57 -39.62
CA GLY A 360 21.41 11.63 -40.57
C GLY A 360 22.43 12.78 -40.63
N GLN A 361 23.20 13.02 -39.56
CA GLN A 361 24.28 14.00 -39.54
C GLN A 361 25.60 13.45 -40.10
N ASN A 362 25.90 12.17 -39.90
CA ASN A 362 27.13 11.54 -40.43
C ASN A 362 27.01 11.05 -41.89
N GLY A 363 25.79 11.03 -42.47
CA GLY A 363 25.54 10.67 -43.86
C GLY A 363 25.49 11.86 -44.83
N LYS A 364 25.83 13.05 -44.37
CA LYS A 364 26.02 14.26 -45.19
C LYS A 364 27.49 14.68 -45.13
N ASN A 365 28.38 13.89 -45.72
CA ASN A 365 29.72 14.30 -46.08
C ASN A 365 30.02 13.73 -47.46
#